data_AF-A0A9C8NX23-F1
#
_entry.id   AF-A0A9C8NX23-F1
#
_cell.length_a   1.000
_cell.length_b   1.000
_cell.length_c   1.000
_cell.angle_alpha   90.00
_cell.angle_beta   90.00
_cell.angle_gamma   90.00
#
_symmetry.space_group_name_H-M   'P 1'
#
loop_
_entity.id
_entity.type
_entity.pdbx_description
1 polymer ?
#
loop_
_entity_poly.entity_id
_entity_poly.type
_entity_poly.pdbx_seq_one_letter_code
_entity_poly.pdbx_strand_id
1 'polypeptide(L)'
;MKRVVVLAALLASSIAIAWAYAEQISAPRRRGAEFVADLHRMGLKQMLPDTSARFYLHKREAVVGWRAALGGYRPDGTYEGLDIVLRQISEGNAAGQWERWRLDDSANTGYYVAGGFRFREGQWEVIPTTWIKLAGPRVLVQQNIKGRAFRSAADVPDSYLPEGTMDLALRAMRGQARSRQFNFIDNSIPPTGGKPQFIGLKLRDITEETPLPAGTVAAIESSIAGQPKEIVFLDEQGLIHTTKRGKLSETRSSPAELYEHFPQLDGQLRQIQQAVQLVAPLD
;
A
#
# COMPACT_ATOMS: atom_id res chain seq x y z
N MET A 1 -21.73 12.03 -53.61
CA MET A 1 -20.47 12.54 -53.03
C MET A 1 -20.61 13.19 -51.66
N LYS A 2 -21.37 14.29 -51.48
CA LYS A 2 -21.46 15.01 -50.18
C LYS A 2 -21.82 14.14 -48.97
N ARG A 3 -22.77 13.20 -49.11
CA ARG A 3 -23.18 12.28 -48.02
C ARG A 3 -22.07 11.30 -47.61
N VAL A 4 -21.26 10.84 -48.56
CA VAL A 4 -20.14 9.91 -48.31
C VAL A 4 -19.00 10.62 -47.57
N VAL A 5 -18.72 11.87 -47.92
CA VAL A 5 -17.72 12.71 -47.23
C VAL A 5 -18.15 13.02 -45.79
N VAL A 6 -19.43 13.33 -45.57
CA VAL A 6 -19.98 13.58 -44.22
C VAL A 6 -19.94 12.31 -43.36
N LEU A 7 -20.32 11.15 -43.91
CA LEU A 7 -20.23 9.86 -43.22
C LEU A 7 -18.78 9.48 -42.89
N ALA A 8 -17.84 9.69 -43.80
CA ALA A 8 -16.42 9.44 -43.56
C ALA A 8 -15.84 10.35 -42.48
N ALA A 9 -16.21 11.64 -42.47
CA ALA A 9 -15.80 12.59 -41.44
C ALA A 9 -16.36 12.21 -40.06
N LEU A 10 -17.64 11.82 -39.97
CA LEU A 10 -18.26 11.36 -38.73
C LEU A 10 -17.60 10.08 -38.19
N LEU A 11 -17.25 9.14 -39.08
CA LEU A 11 -16.54 7.91 -38.72
C LEU A 11 -15.12 8.20 -38.21
N ALA A 12 -14.38 9.10 -38.87
CA ALA A 12 -13.04 9.48 -38.44
C ALA A 12 -13.08 10.19 -37.07
N SER A 13 -14.05 11.08 -36.85
CA SER A 13 -14.25 11.73 -35.55
C SER A 13 -14.64 10.75 -34.45
N SER A 14 -15.52 9.78 -34.72
CA SER A 14 -15.89 8.78 -33.71
C SER A 14 -14.73 7.85 -33.36
N ILE A 15 -13.90 7.46 -34.33
CA ILE A 15 -12.66 6.70 -34.10
C ILE A 15 -11.67 7.54 -33.28
N ALA A 16 -11.48 8.82 -33.61
CA ALA A 16 -10.59 9.70 -32.86
C ALA A 16 -11.06 9.92 -31.41
N ILE A 17 -12.37 10.09 -31.18
CA ILE A 17 -12.96 10.20 -29.84
C ILE A 17 -12.80 8.89 -29.07
N ALA A 18 -13.09 7.74 -29.70
CA ALA A 18 -12.93 6.44 -29.07
C ALA A 18 -11.47 6.16 -28.71
N TRP A 19 -10.53 6.54 -29.58
CA TRP A 19 -9.09 6.40 -29.33
C TRP A 19 -8.63 7.33 -28.19
N ALA A 20 -9.03 8.60 -28.20
CA ALA A 20 -8.74 9.54 -27.13
C ALA A 20 -9.32 9.07 -25.78
N TYR A 21 -10.53 8.50 -25.79
CA TYR A 21 -11.16 7.95 -24.60
C TYR A 21 -10.46 6.68 -24.09
N ALA A 22 -10.08 5.77 -25.00
CA ALA A 22 -9.31 4.58 -24.66
C ALA A 22 -7.92 4.93 -24.08
N GLU A 23 -7.24 5.92 -24.66
CA GLU A 23 -5.96 6.43 -24.16
C GLU A 23 -6.13 7.07 -22.78
N GLN A 24 -7.19 7.86 -22.56
CA GLN A 24 -7.46 8.47 -21.26
C GLN A 24 -7.69 7.43 -20.14
N ILE A 25 -8.33 6.31 -20.45
CA ILE A 25 -8.59 5.22 -19.49
C ILE A 25 -7.35 4.36 -19.26
N SER A 26 -6.57 4.08 -20.30
CA SER A 26 -5.43 3.15 -20.22
C SER A 26 -4.12 3.82 -19.81
N ALA A 27 -3.94 5.11 -20.07
CA ALA A 27 -2.70 5.83 -19.75
C ALA A 27 -2.29 5.78 -18.26
N PRO A 28 -3.19 5.87 -17.27
CA PRO A 28 -2.82 5.67 -15.86
C PRO A 28 -2.25 4.28 -15.60
N ARG A 29 -2.84 3.22 -16.20
CA ARG A 29 -2.37 1.84 -16.05
C ARG A 29 -1.01 1.64 -16.72
N ARG A 30 -0.83 2.16 -17.93
CA ARG A 30 0.45 2.11 -18.66
C ARG A 30 1.58 2.77 -17.85
N ARG A 31 1.34 3.97 -17.31
CA ARG A 31 2.32 4.64 -16.43
C ARG A 31 2.60 3.90 -15.13
N GLY A 32 1.61 3.18 -14.60
CA GLY A 32 1.80 2.28 -13.48
C GLY A 32 2.73 1.11 -13.84
N ALA A 33 2.51 0.49 -15.00
CA ALA A 33 3.37 -0.58 -15.52
C ALA A 33 4.80 -0.09 -15.84
N GLU A 34 4.95 1.09 -16.44
CA GLU A 34 6.25 1.73 -16.67
C GLU A 34 7.02 1.91 -15.36
N PHE A 35 6.35 2.37 -14.30
CA PHE A 35 6.96 2.51 -12.98
C PHE A 35 7.39 1.16 -12.37
N VAL A 36 6.56 0.13 -12.47
CA VAL A 36 6.90 -1.21 -11.97
C VAL A 36 8.05 -1.82 -12.75
N ALA A 37 8.10 -1.60 -14.07
CA ALA A 37 9.24 -2.01 -14.89
C ALA A 37 10.53 -1.28 -14.49
N ASP A 38 10.46 0.02 -14.20
CA ASP A 38 11.59 0.78 -13.66
C ASP A 38 12.03 0.27 -12.28
N LEU A 39 11.08 -0.08 -11.40
CA LEU A 39 11.36 -0.70 -10.11
C LEU A 39 12.15 -2.01 -10.29
N HIS A 40 11.68 -2.89 -11.16
CA HIS A 40 12.36 -4.16 -11.42
C HIS A 40 13.76 -3.98 -12.03
N ARG A 41 13.94 -2.94 -12.85
CA ARG A 41 15.19 -2.65 -13.55
C ARG A 41 16.24 -1.97 -12.67
N MET A 42 15.82 -1.00 -11.85
CA MET A 42 16.71 -0.20 -11.00
C MET A 42 16.97 -0.87 -9.65
N GLY A 43 16.00 -1.63 -9.14
CA GLY A 43 16.08 -2.28 -7.84
C GLY A 43 15.63 -1.37 -6.69
N LEU A 44 15.11 -2.02 -5.64
CA LEU A 44 14.64 -1.41 -4.40
C LEU A 44 15.76 -0.64 -3.72
N LYS A 45 16.98 -1.17 -3.67
CA LYS A 45 18.11 -0.51 -3.00
C LYS A 45 18.43 0.86 -3.56
N GLN A 46 18.27 1.02 -4.88
CA GLN A 46 18.46 2.30 -5.53
C GLN A 46 17.27 3.24 -5.30
N MET A 47 16.04 2.73 -5.36
CA MET A 47 14.82 3.55 -5.30
C MET A 47 14.40 3.90 -3.86
N LEU A 48 14.72 3.04 -2.89
CA LEU A 48 14.41 3.15 -1.47
C LEU A 48 15.69 3.04 -0.62
N PRO A 49 16.60 4.04 -0.68
CA PRO A 49 17.85 3.98 0.07
C PRO A 49 17.67 4.22 1.57
N ASP A 50 16.61 4.94 1.97
CA ASP A 50 16.27 5.21 3.37
C ASP A 50 15.12 4.31 3.82
N THR A 51 15.39 3.49 4.82
CA THR A 51 14.47 2.52 5.41
C THR A 51 14.27 2.76 6.92
N SER A 52 14.52 3.98 7.41
CA SER A 52 14.39 4.30 8.83
C SER A 52 13.01 3.94 9.41
N ALA A 53 13.01 3.59 10.71
CA ALA A 53 11.78 3.35 11.46
C ALA A 53 10.94 4.62 11.53
N ARG A 54 9.64 4.49 11.25
CA ARG A 54 8.69 5.60 11.22
C ARG A 54 7.51 5.31 12.12
N PHE A 55 7.13 6.31 12.88
CA PHE A 55 6.05 6.22 13.86
C PHE A 55 4.98 7.24 13.56
N TYR A 56 3.73 6.86 13.81
CA TYR A 56 2.56 7.68 13.53
C TYR A 56 1.56 7.61 14.67
N LEU A 57 0.95 8.74 15.01
CA LEU A 57 -0.21 8.81 15.90
C LEU A 57 -1.49 8.77 15.09
N HIS A 58 -2.45 7.95 15.53
CA HIS A 58 -3.76 7.87 14.91
C HIS A 58 -4.73 8.79 15.66
N LYS A 59 -5.32 9.74 14.95
CA LYS A 59 -6.22 10.75 15.51
C LYS A 59 -7.56 10.76 14.78
N ARG A 60 -8.64 10.79 15.55
CA ARG A 60 -10.00 11.05 15.05
C ARG A 60 -10.52 12.35 15.65
N GLU A 61 -10.86 12.31 16.94
CA GLU A 61 -11.14 13.48 17.79
C GLU A 61 -10.11 13.57 18.91
N ALA A 62 -9.72 12.41 19.45
CA ALA A 62 -8.55 12.21 20.31
C ALA A 62 -7.54 11.27 19.63
N VAL A 63 -6.38 11.10 20.26
CA VAL A 63 -5.43 10.03 19.93
C VAL A 63 -6.08 8.69 20.28
N VAL A 64 -6.18 7.80 19.30
CA VAL A 64 -6.86 6.50 19.43
C VAL A 64 -5.95 5.32 19.09
N GLY A 65 -4.68 5.55 18.80
CA GLY A 65 -3.75 4.49 18.44
C GLY A 65 -2.44 5.00 17.88
N TRP A 66 -1.63 4.06 17.41
CA TRP A 66 -0.33 4.32 16.81
C TRP A 66 -0.04 3.33 15.69
N ARG A 67 0.91 3.71 14.82
CA ARG A 67 1.47 2.84 13.80
C ARG A 67 3.00 2.91 13.82
N ALA A 68 3.65 1.78 13.60
CA ALA A 68 5.09 1.67 13.43
C ALA A 68 5.38 0.98 12.09
N ALA A 69 6.00 1.71 11.16
CA ALA A 69 6.47 1.21 9.89
C ALA A 69 8.00 1.05 9.94
N LEU A 70 8.47 -0.18 9.83
CA LEU A 70 9.86 -0.58 9.98
C LEU A 70 10.34 -1.19 8.66
N GLY A 71 11.56 -0.87 8.24
CA GLY A 71 12.14 -1.41 7.03
C GLY A 71 13.66 -1.53 7.12
N GLY A 72 14.25 -2.36 6.28
CA GLY A 72 15.71 -2.52 6.23
C GLY A 72 16.18 -3.47 5.15
N TYR A 73 17.43 -3.28 4.72
CA TYR A 73 18.12 -4.28 3.91
C TYR A 73 18.83 -5.28 4.81
N ARG A 74 18.63 -6.55 4.53
CA ARG A 74 19.36 -7.64 5.17
C ARG A 74 20.76 -7.77 4.56
N PRO A 75 21.69 -8.47 5.24
CA PRO A 75 23.03 -8.73 4.70
C PRO A 75 23.02 -9.48 3.37
N ASP A 76 21.98 -10.27 3.10
CA ASP A 76 21.78 -11.00 1.84
C ASP A 76 21.24 -10.11 0.69
N GLY A 77 21.05 -8.81 0.94
CA GLY A 77 20.56 -7.84 -0.03
C GLY A 77 19.04 -7.77 -0.15
N THR A 78 18.28 -8.65 0.52
CA THR A 78 16.82 -8.58 0.51
C THR A 78 16.30 -7.40 1.33
N TYR A 79 15.22 -6.79 0.85
CA TYR A 79 14.50 -5.76 1.58
C TYR A 79 13.41 -6.40 2.44
N GLU A 80 13.43 -6.15 3.74
CA GLU A 80 12.42 -6.63 4.69
C GLU A 80 11.75 -5.46 5.38
N GLY A 81 10.46 -5.60 5.64
CA GLY A 81 9.73 -4.61 6.42
C GLY A 81 8.58 -5.20 7.21
N LEU A 82 8.13 -4.41 8.17
CA LEU A 82 7.07 -4.71 9.11
C LEU A 82 6.28 -3.44 9.39
N ASP A 83 4.99 -3.48 9.13
CA ASP A 83 4.05 -2.44 9.48
C ASP A 83 3.13 -2.97 10.59
N ILE A 84 3.00 -2.21 11.68
CA ILE A 84 2.15 -2.54 12.82
C ILE A 84 1.22 -1.37 13.05
N VAL A 85 -0.07 -1.62 13.04
CA VAL A 85 -1.12 -0.65 13.32
C VAL A 85 -1.89 -1.10 14.55
N LEU A 86 -1.80 -0.35 15.65
CA LEU A 86 -2.58 -0.58 16.85
C LEU A 86 -3.64 0.51 16.97
N ARG A 87 -4.90 0.10 17.15
CA ARG A 87 -6.00 1.01 17.44
C ARG A 87 -6.64 0.58 18.76
N GLN A 88 -6.72 1.49 19.72
CA GLN A 88 -7.44 1.24 20.97
C GLN A 88 -8.94 1.26 20.67
N ILE A 89 -9.60 0.12 20.88
CA ILE A 89 -11.03 -0.04 20.59
C ILE A 89 -11.86 0.29 21.84
N SER A 90 -11.38 -0.07 23.02
CA SER A 90 -11.90 0.34 24.33
C SER A 90 -10.83 0.16 25.43
N GLU A 91 -11.10 0.61 26.66
CA GLU A 91 -10.22 0.35 27.82
C GLU A 91 -10.00 -1.16 27.98
N GLY A 92 -8.74 -1.60 27.95
CA GLY A 92 -8.34 -3.00 28.13
C GLY A 92 -8.42 -3.90 26.90
N ASN A 93 -9.07 -3.49 25.80
CA ASN A 93 -9.12 -4.26 24.54
C ASN A 93 -8.34 -3.56 23.44
N ALA A 94 -7.10 -4.00 23.26
CA ALA A 94 -6.25 -3.57 22.17
C ALA A 94 -6.25 -4.63 21.05
N ALA A 95 -6.57 -4.19 19.85
CA ALA A 95 -6.42 -5.00 18.65
C ALA A 95 -5.81 -4.16 17.53
N GLY A 96 -5.22 -4.83 16.57
CA GLY A 96 -4.52 -4.17 15.50
C GLY A 96 -4.33 -5.06 14.29
N GLN A 97 -3.61 -4.50 13.33
CA GLN A 97 -3.26 -5.15 12.10
C GLN A 97 -1.74 -5.10 11.94
N TRP A 98 -1.19 -6.09 11.27
CA TRP A 98 0.22 -6.12 10.94
C TRP A 98 0.43 -6.68 9.55
N GLU A 99 1.51 -6.23 8.93
CA GLU A 99 1.93 -6.64 7.61
C GLU A 99 3.45 -6.82 7.62
N ARG A 100 3.94 -7.94 7.10
CA ARG A 100 5.36 -8.24 6.99
C ARG A 100 5.67 -8.64 5.56
N TRP A 101 6.72 -8.09 4.99
CA TRP A 101 7.19 -8.46 3.66
C TRP A 101 8.69 -8.72 3.66
N ARG A 102 9.13 -9.55 2.72
CA ARG A 102 10.52 -9.65 2.30
C ARG A 102 10.56 -9.78 0.79
N LEU A 103 11.32 -8.91 0.15
CA LEU A 103 11.46 -8.83 -1.30
C LEU A 103 12.94 -8.93 -1.68
N ASP A 104 13.23 -9.52 -2.81
CA ASP A 104 14.52 -9.34 -3.46
C ASP A 104 14.70 -7.91 -3.96
N ASP A 105 15.92 -7.55 -4.37
CA ASP A 105 16.19 -6.18 -4.83
C ASP A 105 15.31 -5.79 -6.03
N SER A 106 14.98 -6.72 -6.92
CA SER A 106 14.11 -6.42 -8.06
C SER A 106 12.62 -6.35 -7.72
N ALA A 107 12.22 -6.65 -6.48
CA ALA A 107 10.83 -6.83 -6.07
C ALA A 107 10.02 -7.83 -6.94
N ASN A 108 10.68 -8.76 -7.64
CA ASN A 108 10.03 -9.82 -8.44
C ASN A 108 9.93 -11.14 -7.69
N THR A 109 10.63 -11.29 -6.58
CA THR A 109 10.52 -12.48 -5.73
C THR A 109 10.44 -12.09 -4.27
N GLY A 110 9.75 -12.90 -3.48
CA GLY A 110 9.60 -12.62 -2.06
C GLY A 110 8.33 -13.19 -1.46
N TYR A 111 8.01 -12.70 -0.27
CA TYR A 111 6.77 -13.01 0.41
C TYR A 111 6.19 -11.79 1.09
N TYR A 112 4.89 -11.88 1.33
CA TYR A 112 4.11 -11.00 2.16
C TYR A 112 3.21 -11.85 3.06
N VAL A 113 3.10 -11.44 4.32
CA VAL A 113 2.20 -12.05 5.29
C VAL A 113 1.52 -10.94 6.08
N ALA A 114 0.22 -11.05 6.28
CA ALA A 114 -0.54 -10.08 7.05
C ALA A 114 -1.58 -10.75 7.93
N GLY A 115 -2.03 -10.02 8.94
CA GLY A 115 -3.01 -10.51 9.88
C GLY A 115 -3.51 -9.47 10.86
N GLY A 116 -4.34 -9.94 11.78
CA GLY A 116 -4.69 -9.21 12.98
C GLY A 116 -3.80 -9.61 14.14
N PHE A 117 -3.81 -8.80 15.19
CA PHE A 117 -3.41 -9.23 16.53
C PHE A 117 -4.41 -8.69 17.55
N ARG A 118 -4.53 -9.39 18.67
CA ARG A 118 -5.36 -8.96 19.82
C ARG A 118 -4.66 -9.27 21.12
N PHE A 119 -4.85 -8.41 22.11
CA PHE A 119 -4.36 -8.67 23.47
C PHE A 119 -5.40 -9.50 24.23
N ARG A 120 -5.00 -10.68 24.72
CA ARG A 120 -5.86 -11.58 25.49
C ARG A 120 -5.03 -12.29 26.56
N GLU A 121 -5.56 -12.38 27.78
CA GLU A 121 -4.95 -13.14 28.88
C GLU A 121 -3.47 -12.75 29.16
N GLY A 122 -3.15 -11.46 28.99
CA GLY A 122 -1.79 -10.94 29.23
C GLY A 122 -0.80 -11.16 28.08
N GLN A 123 -1.24 -11.69 26.94
CA GLN A 123 -0.39 -11.98 25.79
C GLN A 123 -0.99 -11.44 24.48
N TRP A 124 -0.11 -11.16 23.51
CA TRP A 124 -0.53 -10.82 22.15
C TRP A 124 -0.75 -12.10 21.34
N GLU A 125 -2.00 -12.33 20.94
CA GLU A 125 -2.36 -13.38 20.01
C GLU A 125 -2.25 -12.83 18.57
N VAL A 126 -1.39 -13.43 17.75
CA VAL A 126 -1.23 -13.10 16.33
C VAL A 126 -2.10 -14.03 15.49
N ILE A 127 -2.94 -13.44 14.64
CA ILE A 127 -3.92 -14.15 13.81
C ILE A 127 -3.59 -13.86 12.34
N PRO A 128 -2.76 -14.69 11.69
CA PRO A 128 -2.40 -14.48 10.30
C PRO A 128 -3.59 -14.80 9.39
N THR A 129 -3.85 -13.91 8.44
CA THR A 129 -5.00 -14.01 7.52
C THR A 129 -4.61 -14.02 6.07
N THR A 130 -3.43 -13.53 5.69
CA THR A 130 -3.00 -13.47 4.30
C THR A 130 -1.55 -13.91 4.17
N TRP A 131 -1.27 -14.72 3.16
CA TRP A 131 0.06 -15.04 2.69
C TRP A 131 0.09 -14.86 1.18
N ILE A 132 1.06 -14.11 0.69
CA ILE A 132 1.33 -13.94 -0.73
C ILE A 132 2.79 -14.31 -0.96
N LYS A 133 3.04 -15.22 -1.89
CA LYS A 133 4.37 -15.53 -2.38
C LYS A 133 4.50 -15.02 -3.80
N LEU A 134 5.50 -14.18 -4.02
CA LEU A 134 5.86 -13.68 -5.32
C LEU A 134 7.00 -14.54 -5.89
N ALA A 135 6.77 -15.14 -7.05
CA ALA A 135 7.66 -16.10 -7.68
C ALA A 135 7.91 -15.71 -9.15
N GLY A 136 8.51 -14.54 -9.37
CA GLY A 136 8.72 -13.96 -10.68
C GLY A 136 7.40 -13.50 -11.29
N PRO A 137 6.97 -14.04 -12.45
CA PRO A 137 5.75 -13.58 -13.12
C PRO A 137 4.46 -14.10 -12.45
N ARG A 138 4.54 -14.79 -11.31
CA ARG A 138 3.39 -15.44 -10.67
C ARG A 138 3.28 -15.08 -9.19
N VAL A 139 2.04 -14.98 -8.73
CA VAL A 139 1.70 -14.90 -7.31
C VAL A 139 0.92 -16.13 -6.86
N LEU A 140 1.28 -16.63 -5.69
CA LEU A 140 0.55 -17.65 -4.95
C LEU A 140 -0.04 -16.99 -3.71
N VAL A 141 -1.35 -17.12 -3.52
CA VAL A 141 -2.08 -16.40 -2.48
C VAL A 141 -2.86 -17.40 -1.64
N GLN A 142 -2.67 -17.33 -0.32
CA GLN A 142 -3.52 -17.97 0.67
C GLN A 142 -4.18 -16.89 1.53
N GLN A 143 -5.51 -16.92 1.62
CA GLN A 143 -6.29 -15.97 2.44
C GLN A 143 -7.25 -16.73 3.36
N ASN A 144 -7.31 -16.35 4.63
CA ASN A 144 -8.26 -16.82 5.62
C ASN A 144 -9.28 -15.72 5.90
N ILE A 145 -10.42 -15.76 5.23
CA ILE A 145 -11.46 -14.73 5.33
C ILE A 145 -12.68 -15.34 6.01
N LYS A 146 -13.10 -14.75 7.14
CA LYS A 146 -14.25 -15.20 7.95
C LYS A 146 -14.18 -16.71 8.30
N GLY A 147 -12.98 -17.19 8.66
CA GLY A 147 -12.73 -18.58 9.04
C GLY A 147 -12.60 -19.57 7.89
N ARG A 148 -12.73 -19.12 6.63
CA ARG A 148 -12.56 -19.96 5.44
C ARG A 148 -11.21 -19.68 4.79
N ALA A 149 -10.44 -20.76 4.57
CA ALA A 149 -9.20 -20.71 3.81
C ALA A 149 -9.48 -20.74 2.30
N PHE A 150 -8.81 -19.86 1.58
CA PHE A 150 -8.81 -19.75 0.13
C PHE A 150 -7.38 -19.87 -0.36
N ARG A 151 -7.18 -20.62 -1.44
CA ARG A 151 -5.90 -20.69 -2.16
C ARG A 151 -6.16 -20.31 -3.60
N SER A 152 -5.27 -19.49 -4.15
CA SER A 152 -5.38 -19.03 -5.53
C SER A 152 -4.00 -18.72 -6.10
N ALA A 153 -3.90 -18.72 -7.41
CA ALA A 153 -2.69 -18.36 -8.13
C ALA A 153 -3.05 -17.64 -9.42
N ALA A 154 -2.21 -16.69 -9.83
CA ALA A 154 -2.33 -16.02 -11.11
C ALA A 154 -0.96 -15.49 -11.56
N ASP A 155 -0.86 -15.20 -12.85
CA ASP A 155 0.22 -14.37 -13.36
C ASP A 155 0.02 -12.93 -12.87
N VAL A 156 1.11 -12.24 -12.54
CA VAL A 156 1.05 -10.86 -12.08
C VAL A 156 0.73 -9.93 -13.25
N PRO A 157 -0.21 -8.98 -13.10
CA PRO A 157 -0.38 -7.95 -14.11
C PRO A 157 0.83 -7.01 -14.13
N ASP A 158 1.15 -6.42 -15.29
CA ASP A 158 2.34 -5.57 -15.46
C ASP A 158 2.44 -4.40 -14.47
N SER A 159 1.29 -3.87 -14.00
CA SER A 159 1.24 -2.79 -13.01
C SER A 159 1.00 -3.27 -11.58
N TYR A 160 1.26 -4.56 -11.29
CA TYR A 160 1.23 -5.08 -9.94
C TYR A 160 2.30 -4.40 -9.10
N LEU A 161 1.89 -3.75 -8.02
CA LEU A 161 2.78 -3.10 -7.06
C LEU A 161 2.95 -4.05 -5.87
N PRO A 162 4.13 -4.68 -5.70
CA PRO A 162 4.35 -5.62 -4.61
C PRO A 162 4.12 -4.96 -3.25
N GLU A 163 3.60 -5.72 -2.30
CA GLU A 163 3.34 -5.22 -0.95
C GLU A 163 4.65 -4.72 -0.30
N GLY A 164 4.56 -3.64 0.49
CA GLY A 164 5.73 -2.97 1.06
C GLY A 164 6.42 -1.93 0.16
N THR A 165 5.95 -1.74 -1.09
CA THR A 165 6.52 -0.76 -2.04
C THR A 165 5.64 0.48 -2.27
N MET A 166 4.53 0.63 -1.52
CA MET A 166 3.59 1.75 -1.67
C MET A 166 4.26 3.12 -1.55
N ASP A 167 5.19 3.27 -0.61
CA ASP A 167 5.91 4.52 -0.38
C ASP A 167 6.67 4.99 -1.62
N LEU A 168 7.21 4.05 -2.41
CA LEU A 168 7.89 4.38 -3.66
C LEU A 168 6.92 4.92 -4.70
N ALA A 169 5.76 4.29 -4.84
CA ALA A 169 4.72 4.76 -5.75
C ALA A 169 4.24 6.17 -5.36
N LEU A 170 4.04 6.44 -4.06
CA LEU A 170 3.67 7.75 -3.54
C LEU A 170 4.77 8.80 -3.82
N ARG A 171 6.04 8.49 -3.53
CA ARG A 171 7.18 9.38 -3.82
C ARG A 171 7.28 9.73 -5.30
N ALA A 172 7.10 8.73 -6.16
CA ALA A 172 7.18 8.92 -7.61
C ALA A 172 6.05 9.77 -8.19
N MET A 173 4.98 10.01 -7.43
CA MET A 173 3.89 10.89 -7.82
C MET A 173 4.17 12.37 -7.53
N ARG A 174 5.15 12.71 -6.69
CA ARG A 174 5.44 14.10 -6.34
C ARG A 174 5.84 14.92 -7.56
N GLY A 175 5.14 16.03 -7.80
CA GLY A 175 5.38 16.93 -8.91
C GLY A 175 4.91 16.37 -10.26
N GLN A 176 4.12 15.29 -10.25
CA GLN A 176 3.59 14.66 -11.46
C GLN A 176 2.09 14.98 -11.56
N ALA A 177 1.71 15.91 -12.44
CA ALA A 177 0.31 16.25 -12.75
C ALA A 177 -0.54 15.07 -13.30
N ARG A 178 0.05 13.88 -13.38
CA ARG A 178 -0.31 12.77 -14.25
C ARG A 178 -0.56 11.53 -13.40
N SER A 179 -1.83 11.11 -13.29
CA SER A 179 -2.20 9.94 -12.46
C SER A 179 -1.55 8.62 -12.87
N ARG A 180 -1.32 7.73 -11.91
CA ARG A 180 -0.87 6.35 -12.13
C ARG A 180 -1.87 5.37 -11.53
N GLN A 181 -2.00 4.20 -12.14
CA GLN A 181 -2.86 3.13 -11.63
C GLN A 181 -2.06 1.83 -11.49
N PHE A 182 -2.10 1.28 -10.28
CA PHE A 182 -1.46 0.04 -9.88
C PHE A 182 -2.50 -1.03 -9.58
N ASN A 183 -2.07 -2.28 -9.64
CA ASN A 183 -2.82 -3.42 -9.13
C ASN A 183 -2.17 -3.90 -7.84
N PHE A 184 -2.97 -4.33 -6.87
CA PHE A 184 -2.49 -4.99 -5.65
C PHE A 184 -3.53 -6.01 -5.18
N ILE A 185 -3.16 -6.88 -4.25
CA ILE A 185 -4.10 -7.85 -3.66
C ILE A 185 -4.62 -7.28 -2.34
N ASP A 186 -5.94 -7.16 -2.19
CA ASP A 186 -6.55 -6.72 -0.94
C ASP A 186 -6.73 -7.92 0.00
N ASN A 187 -6.17 -7.80 1.21
CA ASN A 187 -6.23 -8.82 2.28
C ASN A 187 -7.66 -9.28 2.62
N SER A 188 -8.65 -8.41 2.45
CA SER A 188 -10.03 -8.61 2.88
C SER A 188 -10.96 -9.17 1.80
N ILE A 189 -10.50 -9.20 0.54
CA ILE A 189 -11.33 -9.59 -0.61
C ILE A 189 -10.99 -11.03 -1.02
N PRO A 190 -11.97 -11.95 -1.01
CA PRO A 190 -11.72 -13.34 -1.39
C PRO A 190 -11.44 -13.47 -2.90
N PRO A 191 -10.71 -14.51 -3.33
CA PRO A 191 -10.50 -14.77 -4.75
C PRO A 191 -11.82 -15.06 -5.46
N THR A 192 -11.89 -14.72 -6.75
CA THR A 192 -13.03 -14.99 -7.62
C THR A 192 -12.63 -16.01 -8.67
N GLY A 193 -13.39 -17.11 -8.80
CA GLY A 193 -13.09 -18.17 -9.78
C GLY A 193 -11.73 -18.83 -9.58
N GLY A 194 -11.25 -18.93 -8.34
CA GLY A 194 -9.95 -19.53 -8.01
C GLY A 194 -8.73 -18.66 -8.32
N LYS A 195 -8.94 -17.41 -8.73
CA LYS A 195 -7.87 -16.43 -8.99
C LYS A 195 -7.88 -15.32 -7.93
N PRO A 196 -6.70 -14.82 -7.51
CA PRO A 196 -6.64 -13.67 -6.62
C PRO A 196 -7.31 -12.46 -7.27
N GLN A 197 -7.92 -11.61 -6.45
CA GLN A 197 -8.49 -10.36 -6.94
C GLN A 197 -7.45 -9.25 -6.90
N PHE A 198 -7.09 -8.77 -8.09
CA PHE A 198 -6.25 -7.58 -8.24
C PHE A 198 -7.13 -6.33 -8.22
N ILE A 199 -6.94 -5.50 -7.21
CA ILE A 199 -7.67 -4.26 -7.00
C ILE A 199 -6.87 -3.10 -7.59
N GLY A 200 -7.57 -2.23 -8.32
CA GLY A 200 -6.98 -1.03 -8.91
C GLY A 200 -6.82 0.08 -7.88
N LEU A 201 -5.58 0.46 -7.58
CA LEU A 201 -5.22 1.66 -6.85
C LEU A 201 -4.84 2.77 -7.83
N LYS A 202 -5.52 3.91 -7.78
CA LYS A 202 -5.16 5.09 -8.55
C LYS A 202 -4.57 6.17 -7.64
N LEU A 203 -3.38 6.62 -8.00
CA LEU A 203 -2.67 7.73 -7.36
C LEU A 203 -2.68 8.97 -8.26
N ARG A 204 -2.87 10.15 -7.66
CA ARG A 204 -2.90 11.43 -8.35
C ARG A 204 -2.29 12.52 -7.48
N ASP A 205 -1.36 13.29 -8.03
CA ASP A 205 -0.89 14.51 -7.37
C ASP A 205 -2.01 15.56 -7.38
N ILE A 206 -2.34 16.08 -6.21
CA ILE A 206 -3.37 17.08 -5.94
C ILE A 206 -2.82 18.27 -5.16
N THR A 207 -1.49 18.46 -5.20
CA THR A 207 -0.77 19.50 -4.45
C THR A 207 -1.31 20.89 -4.76
N GLU A 208 -1.60 21.20 -6.03
CA GLU A 208 -2.15 22.50 -6.42
C GLU A 208 -3.63 22.69 -6.05
N GLU A 209 -4.35 21.60 -5.80
CA GLU A 209 -5.79 21.59 -5.46
C GLU A 209 -6.04 21.60 -3.95
N THR A 210 -5.00 21.37 -3.14
CA THR A 210 -5.15 21.01 -1.72
C THR A 210 -4.27 21.87 -0.83
N PRO A 211 -4.84 22.53 0.20
CA PRO A 211 -4.04 23.20 1.22
C PRO A 211 -3.11 22.22 1.94
N LEU A 212 -1.83 22.52 1.95
CA LEU A 212 -0.80 21.68 2.56
C LEU A 212 -0.67 21.98 4.06
N PRO A 213 -0.72 20.96 4.93
CA PRO A 213 -0.30 21.09 6.32
C PRO A 213 1.17 21.55 6.44
N ALA A 214 1.50 22.18 7.56
CA ALA A 214 2.88 22.54 7.86
C ALA A 214 3.81 21.31 7.81
N GLY A 215 5.02 21.49 7.26
CA GLY A 215 6.00 20.41 7.10
C GLY A 215 5.74 19.46 5.93
N THR A 216 4.78 19.76 5.06
CA THR A 216 4.45 18.96 3.88
C THR A 216 4.66 19.75 2.59
N VAL A 217 5.05 19.07 1.52
CA VAL A 217 5.36 19.68 0.20
C VAL A 217 4.60 19.06 -0.96
N ALA A 218 3.87 17.97 -0.72
CA ALA A 218 3.04 17.34 -1.72
C ALA A 218 1.80 16.73 -1.08
N ALA A 219 0.70 16.71 -1.82
CA ALA A 219 -0.53 16.00 -1.47
C ALA A 219 -0.88 15.03 -2.60
N ILE A 220 -0.99 13.74 -2.27
CA ILE A 220 -1.32 12.67 -3.22
C ILE A 220 -2.67 12.08 -2.85
N GLU A 221 -3.62 12.11 -3.78
CA GLU A 221 -4.89 11.39 -3.67
C GLU A 221 -4.67 9.92 -4.00
N SER A 222 -5.02 9.06 -3.06
CA SER A 222 -5.10 7.60 -3.19
C SER A 222 -6.57 7.18 -3.29
N SER A 223 -6.89 6.42 -4.33
CA SER A 223 -8.28 6.02 -4.59
C SER A 223 -8.40 4.58 -5.07
N ILE A 224 -9.32 3.86 -4.45
CA ILE A 224 -9.76 2.51 -4.83
C ILE A 224 -11.26 2.60 -5.09
N ALA A 225 -11.73 1.97 -6.16
CA ALA A 225 -13.15 2.00 -6.51
C ALA A 225 -14.01 1.44 -5.36
N GLY A 226 -15.05 2.18 -4.96
CA GLY A 226 -15.94 1.81 -3.87
C GLY A 226 -15.40 2.04 -2.45
N GLN A 227 -14.19 2.57 -2.30
CA GLN A 227 -13.62 2.94 -1.00
C GLN A 227 -13.56 4.47 -0.83
N PRO A 228 -13.61 4.99 0.42
CA PRO A 228 -13.32 6.39 0.69
C PRO A 228 -11.91 6.73 0.22
N LYS A 229 -11.79 7.84 -0.52
CA LYS A 229 -10.51 8.41 -0.92
C LYS A 229 -9.65 8.72 0.30
N GLU A 230 -8.35 8.59 0.12
CA GLU A 230 -7.34 8.95 1.09
C GLU A 230 -6.44 10.03 0.50
N ILE A 231 -6.07 11.02 1.30
CA ILE A 231 -5.09 12.04 0.93
C ILE A 231 -3.83 11.79 1.75
N VAL A 232 -2.72 11.56 1.06
CA VAL A 232 -1.40 11.33 1.64
C VAL A 232 -0.55 12.57 1.43
N PHE A 233 -0.10 13.17 2.52
CA PHE A 233 0.80 14.32 2.51
C PHE A 233 2.23 13.86 2.72
N LEU A 234 3.13 14.29 1.85
CA LEU A 234 4.54 13.93 1.87
C LEU A 234 5.40 15.11 2.33
N ASP A 235 6.47 14.82 3.06
CA ASP A 235 7.51 15.81 3.42
C ASP A 235 8.52 16.01 2.27
N GLU A 236 9.52 16.86 2.52
CA GLU A 236 10.58 17.19 1.54
C GLU A 236 11.38 15.97 1.08
N GLN A 237 11.48 14.94 1.91
CA GLN A 237 12.16 13.68 1.60
C GLN A 237 11.23 12.68 0.89
N GLY A 238 9.96 13.05 0.69
CA GLY A 238 8.94 12.19 0.10
C GLY A 238 8.43 11.12 1.06
N LEU A 239 8.67 11.27 2.36
CA LEU A 239 8.13 10.37 3.39
C LEU A 239 6.71 10.80 3.73
N ILE A 240 5.87 9.82 4.07
CA ILE A 240 4.52 10.10 4.56
C ILE A 240 4.65 10.89 5.86
N HIS A 241 4.13 12.12 5.84
CA HIS A 241 4.04 13.01 6.99
C HIS A 241 2.64 12.94 7.61
N THR A 242 1.60 12.88 6.79
CA THR A 242 0.22 12.74 7.28
C THR A 242 -0.62 11.99 6.26
N THR A 243 -1.56 11.17 6.73
CA THR A 243 -2.65 10.62 5.90
C THR A 243 -3.99 11.12 6.43
N LYS A 244 -4.95 11.35 5.54
CA LYS A 244 -6.33 11.70 5.88
C LYS A 244 -7.31 10.82 5.12
N ARG A 245 -8.18 10.13 5.85
CA ARG A 245 -9.24 9.29 5.29
C ARG A 245 -10.54 9.50 6.09
N GLY A 246 -11.46 10.28 5.52
CA GLY A 246 -12.66 10.70 6.24
C GLY A 246 -12.31 11.50 7.50
N LYS A 247 -12.76 11.04 8.67
CA LYS A 247 -12.45 11.65 9.98
C LYS A 247 -11.17 11.11 10.63
N LEU A 248 -10.54 10.09 10.05
CA LEU A 248 -9.30 9.52 10.58
C LEU A 248 -8.11 10.24 9.94
N SER A 249 -7.13 10.56 10.76
CA SER A 249 -5.82 11.05 10.34
C SER A 249 -4.70 10.28 11.02
N GLU A 250 -3.63 10.02 10.30
CA GLU A 250 -2.38 9.50 10.84
C GLU A 250 -1.32 10.57 10.62
N THR A 251 -0.61 10.98 11.67
CA THR A 251 0.44 12.01 11.56
C THR A 251 1.75 11.44 12.06
N ARG A 252 2.83 11.69 11.32
CA ARG A 252 4.18 11.27 11.69
C ARG A 252 4.54 11.93 13.02
N SER A 253 5.05 11.12 13.94
CA SER A 253 5.37 11.55 15.30
C SER A 253 6.73 11.02 15.73
N SER A 254 7.32 11.70 16.71
CA SER A 254 8.55 11.22 17.33
C SER A 254 8.26 10.06 18.28
N PRO A 255 9.25 9.18 18.57
CA PRO A 255 9.09 8.18 19.61
C PRO A 255 8.69 8.78 20.96
N ALA A 256 9.24 9.95 21.32
CA ALA A 256 8.91 10.65 22.58
C ALA A 256 7.42 11.01 22.66
N GLU A 257 6.86 11.59 21.59
CA GLU A 257 5.41 11.89 21.52
C GLU A 257 4.56 10.62 21.63
N LEU A 258 5.00 9.51 21.02
CA LEU A 258 4.28 8.24 21.19
C LEU A 258 4.34 7.75 22.64
N TYR A 259 5.47 7.89 23.34
CA TYR A 259 5.59 7.45 24.74
C TYR A 259 4.71 8.27 25.69
N GLU A 260 4.51 9.55 25.43
CA GLU A 260 3.59 10.39 26.20
C GLU A 260 2.16 9.85 26.15
N HIS A 261 1.73 9.32 25.00
CA HIS A 261 0.41 8.73 24.83
C HIS A 261 0.35 7.23 25.17
N PHE A 262 1.47 6.51 24.95
CA PHE A 262 1.56 5.05 25.08
C PHE A 262 2.85 4.66 25.82
N PRO A 263 2.91 4.77 27.15
CA PRO A 263 4.13 4.49 27.93
C PRO A 263 4.64 3.05 27.80
N GLN A 264 3.79 2.11 27.37
CA GLN A 264 4.13 0.70 27.20
C GLN A 264 4.59 0.34 25.77
N LEU A 265 4.74 1.33 24.88
CA LEU A 265 5.01 1.13 23.45
C LEU A 265 6.15 0.14 23.19
N ASP A 266 7.29 0.29 23.87
CA ASP A 266 8.47 -0.55 23.67
C ASP A 266 8.20 -2.02 23.98
N GLY A 267 7.52 -2.29 25.09
CA GLY A 267 7.14 -3.64 25.50
C GLY A 267 6.17 -4.26 24.51
N GLN A 268 5.16 -3.50 24.10
CA GLN A 268 4.15 -3.93 23.13
C GLN A 268 4.78 -4.20 21.76
N LEU A 269 5.59 -3.28 21.24
CA LEU A 269 6.24 -3.41 19.94
C LEU A 269 7.14 -4.64 19.89
N ARG A 270 7.98 -4.87 20.92
CA ARG A 270 8.84 -6.05 20.98
C ARG A 270 8.05 -7.35 21.01
N GLN A 271 7.00 -7.43 21.83
CA GLN A 271 6.16 -8.63 21.92
C GLN A 271 5.45 -8.92 20.58
N ILE A 272 4.88 -7.91 19.94
CA ILE A 272 4.21 -8.04 18.64
C ILE A 272 5.24 -8.45 17.58
N GLN A 273 6.40 -7.81 17.52
CA GLN A 273 7.48 -8.16 16.58
C GLN A 273 7.91 -9.62 16.71
N GLN A 274 8.14 -10.09 17.94
CA GLN A 274 8.51 -11.48 18.21
C GLN A 274 7.43 -12.44 17.75
N ALA A 275 6.16 -12.18 18.11
CA ALA A 275 5.05 -13.04 17.73
C ALA A 275 4.83 -13.09 16.21
N VAL A 276 4.98 -11.94 15.52
CA VAL A 276 4.89 -11.86 14.06
C VAL A 276 6.05 -12.57 13.36
N GLN A 277 7.25 -12.54 13.92
CA GLN A 277 8.41 -13.24 13.35
C GLN A 277 8.22 -14.76 13.30
N LEU A 278 7.45 -15.33 14.23
CA LEU A 278 7.14 -16.77 14.28
C LEU A 278 6.18 -17.24 13.18
N VAL A 279 5.49 -16.31 12.49
CA VAL A 279 4.60 -16.69 11.39
C VAL A 279 5.42 -17.07 10.18
N ALA A 280 5.32 -18.33 9.75
CA ALA A 280 6.02 -18.81 8.56
C ALA A 280 5.42 -18.21 7.27
N PRO A 281 6.26 -17.89 6.26
CA PRO A 281 5.78 -17.57 4.92
C PRO A 281 5.13 -18.78 4.25
N LEU A 282 4.49 -18.56 3.11
CA LEU A 282 3.97 -19.65 2.28
C LEU A 282 5.14 -20.38 1.60
N ASP A 283 5.17 -21.70 1.72
CA ASP A 283 6.14 -22.57 1.05
C ASP A 283 5.93 -22.67 -0.46
#